data_AF-A0A9Q0JIZ0-F1
#
_entry.id   AF-A0A9Q0JIZ0-F1
#
_cell.length_a   1.000
_cell.length_b   1.000
_cell.length_c   1.000
_cell.angle_alpha   90.00
_cell.angle_beta   90.00
_cell.angle_gamma   90.00
#
_symmetry.space_group_name_H-M   'P 1'
#
loop_
_entity.id
_entity.type
_entity.pdbx_description
1 polymer ?
#
loop_
_entity_poly.entity_id
_entity_poly.type
_entity_poly.pdbx_seq_one_letter_code
_entity_poly.pdbx_strand_id
1 'polypeptide(L)'
;MFRVVLLSLATLILVILASTSPCTNGYQIKKGVFYTPRFEMTPGISVVKYYYNSDFPRGHIALKSFRAELVDDKGQVLPYSDSHNLTIPDLIESEVLPKVDGFIEVENSRPCNGVNRPYFGLGTEMRGTPTVVPDPYGIEVGDPAGIDERWIVVVHAIDLRDTGHKIQCAECMRDLYNVTLDQFGKPLKPDYKGGMSCCYANCQCKVKEDALIVARGVRLRYFLEWADWDTSLFLPVRVHMLDVTDQLKKFKTPNGEIQTIHDCKLVEAPPL
;
A
#
# COMPACT_ATOMS: atom_id res chain seq x y z
N MET A 1 15.98 -49.01 38.64
CA MET A 1 15.09 -48.65 37.51
C MET A 1 14.42 -47.28 37.69
N PHE A 2 13.65 -47.05 38.76
CA PHE A 2 12.88 -45.81 38.96
C PHE A 2 13.69 -44.50 38.87
N ARG A 3 14.89 -44.45 39.47
CA ARG A 3 15.77 -43.26 39.42
C ARG A 3 16.28 -42.94 38.01
N VAL A 4 16.53 -43.97 37.19
CA VAL A 4 17.02 -43.80 35.82
C VAL A 4 15.90 -43.30 34.91
N VAL A 5 14.67 -43.78 35.14
CA VAL A 5 13.46 -43.31 34.43
C VAL A 5 13.14 -41.85 34.78
N LEU A 6 13.29 -41.45 36.04
CA LEU A 6 13.10 -40.05 36.48
C LEU A 6 14.13 -39.10 35.89
N LEU A 7 15.41 -39.50 35.84
CA LEU A 7 16.48 -38.71 35.22
C LEU A 7 16.26 -38.56 33.70
N SER A 8 15.82 -39.63 33.02
CA SER A 8 15.55 -39.59 31.58
C SER A 8 14.30 -38.78 31.24
N LEU A 9 13.24 -38.81 32.07
CA LEU A 9 12.09 -37.92 31.91
C LEU A 9 12.48 -36.45 32.14
N ALA A 10 13.29 -36.16 33.17
CA ALA A 10 13.75 -34.80 33.46
C ALA A 10 14.59 -34.23 32.31
N THR A 11 15.49 -35.03 31.72
CA THR A 11 16.26 -34.60 30.55
C THR A 11 15.38 -34.39 29.32
N LEU A 12 14.37 -35.24 29.10
CA LEU A 12 13.45 -35.10 27.98
C LEU A 12 12.59 -33.83 28.12
N ILE A 13 12.11 -33.53 29.33
CA ILE A 13 11.37 -32.29 29.63
C ILE A 13 12.26 -31.06 29.43
N LEU A 14 13.54 -31.13 29.83
CA LEU A 14 14.49 -30.03 29.62
C LEU A 14 14.76 -29.77 28.13
N VAL A 15 14.86 -30.84 27.33
CA VAL A 15 15.05 -30.74 25.86
C VAL A 15 13.80 -30.19 25.18
N ILE A 16 12.60 -30.60 25.61
CA ILE A 16 11.32 -30.07 25.07
C ILE A 16 11.18 -28.58 25.43
N LEU A 17 11.48 -28.18 26.67
CA LEU A 17 11.44 -26.78 27.10
C LEU A 17 12.48 -25.91 26.36
N ALA A 18 13.67 -26.44 26.08
CA ALA A 18 14.70 -25.74 25.32
C ALA A 18 14.36 -25.59 23.83
N SER A 19 13.67 -26.58 23.25
CA SER A 19 13.25 -26.58 21.84
C SER A 19 11.96 -25.80 21.56
N THR A 20 11.24 -25.36 22.60
CA THR A 20 10.10 -24.44 22.46
C THR A 20 10.49 -22.96 22.51
N SER A 21 11.79 -22.63 22.49
CA SER A 21 12.18 -21.24 22.22
C SER A 21 11.69 -20.90 20.82
N PRO A 22 10.78 -19.91 20.64
CA PRO A 22 10.53 -19.39 19.31
C PRO A 22 11.90 -19.04 18.75
N CYS A 23 12.22 -19.46 17.53
CA CYS A 23 13.40 -18.96 16.84
C CYS A 23 13.30 -17.43 16.89
N THR A 24 13.98 -16.81 17.84
CA THR A 24 14.14 -15.37 17.86
C THR A 24 15.08 -15.13 16.70
N ASN A 25 14.52 -14.82 15.54
CA ASN A 25 15.26 -14.16 14.49
C ASN A 25 16.09 -13.08 15.21
N GLY A 26 17.41 -13.03 15.03
CA GLY A 26 18.35 -12.30 15.91
C GLY A 26 18.16 -10.78 16.00
N TYR A 27 17.00 -10.26 15.62
CA TYR A 27 16.57 -8.87 15.64
C TYR A 27 15.31 -8.69 16.51
N GLN A 28 15.02 -7.46 16.90
CA GLN A 28 13.82 -7.10 17.67
C GLN A 28 12.76 -6.45 16.75
N ILE A 29 11.54 -7.00 16.73
CA ILE A 29 10.40 -6.37 16.04
C ILE A 29 9.85 -5.23 16.90
N LYS A 30 9.90 -4.03 16.34
CA LYS A 30 9.21 -2.82 16.80
C LYS A 30 7.85 -2.72 16.13
N LYS A 31 6.88 -2.11 16.83
CA LYS A 31 5.50 -1.93 16.34
C LYS A 31 5.05 -0.50 16.57
N GLY A 32 4.20 -0.01 15.68
CA GLY A 32 3.69 1.37 15.71
C GLY A 32 2.33 1.48 15.07
N VAL A 33 1.53 2.43 15.56
CA VAL A 33 0.21 2.76 15.03
C VAL A 33 0.17 4.25 14.74
N PHE A 34 -0.23 4.58 13.53
CA PHE A 34 -0.19 5.94 13.00
C PHE A 34 -1.52 6.28 12.34
N TYR A 35 -1.75 7.58 12.11
CA TYR A 35 -3.01 8.10 11.61
C TYR A 35 -2.80 9.19 10.58
N THR A 36 -3.62 9.20 9.54
CA THR A 36 -3.73 10.36 8.66
C THR A 36 -4.56 11.47 9.30
N PRO A 37 -4.44 12.72 8.82
CA PRO A 37 -5.44 13.76 9.08
C PRO A 37 -6.87 13.29 8.77
N ARG A 38 -7.83 13.81 9.53
CA ARG A 38 -9.26 13.55 9.34
C ARG A 38 -9.75 14.10 7.99
N PHE A 39 -10.63 13.37 7.33
CA PHE A 39 -11.41 13.82 6.19
C PHE A 39 -12.88 13.42 6.34
N GLU A 40 -13.76 14.02 5.54
CA GLU A 40 -15.20 13.75 5.59
C GLU A 40 -15.66 12.93 4.40
N MET A 41 -16.65 12.07 4.64
CA MET A 41 -17.29 11.26 3.62
C MET A 41 -18.81 11.31 3.76
N THR A 42 -19.51 11.50 2.64
CA THR A 42 -20.96 11.40 2.51
C THR A 42 -21.31 10.21 1.61
N PRO A 43 -22.53 9.63 1.71
CA PRO A 43 -22.94 8.51 0.87
C PRO A 43 -22.58 8.67 -0.62
N GLY A 44 -21.93 7.66 -1.18
CA GLY A 44 -21.49 7.59 -2.58
C GLY A 44 -20.22 8.36 -2.92
N ILE A 45 -19.72 9.25 -2.06
CA ILE A 45 -18.55 10.07 -2.40
C ILE A 45 -17.28 9.22 -2.53
N SER A 46 -16.49 9.49 -3.56
CA SER A 46 -15.11 9.05 -3.70
C SER A 46 -14.17 10.17 -3.26
N VAL A 47 -13.28 9.84 -2.34
CA VAL A 47 -12.27 10.74 -1.79
C VAL A 47 -10.90 10.17 -2.15
N VAL A 48 -10.04 11.01 -2.72
CA VAL A 48 -8.61 10.72 -2.89
C VAL A 48 -7.83 11.78 -2.13
N LYS A 49 -6.94 11.36 -1.22
CA LYS A 49 -6.08 12.24 -0.41
C LYS A 49 -4.63 11.80 -0.53
N TYR A 50 -3.74 12.77 -0.68
CA TYR A 50 -2.29 12.60 -0.69
C TYR A 50 -1.74 13.23 0.59
N TYR A 51 -1.20 12.41 1.48
CA TYR A 51 -0.60 12.86 2.74
C TYR A 51 0.91 12.77 2.65
N TYR A 52 1.53 13.87 2.24
CA TYR A 52 2.99 14.01 2.18
C TYR A 52 3.60 14.09 3.57
N ASN A 53 4.80 13.53 3.72
CA ASN A 53 5.53 13.50 5.00
C ASN A 53 4.67 12.88 6.12
N SER A 54 3.97 11.78 5.81
CA SER A 54 3.20 11.02 6.77
C SER A 54 4.10 10.39 7.82
N ASP A 55 3.60 10.25 9.04
CA ASP A 55 4.36 9.64 10.13
C ASP A 55 4.72 8.19 9.78
N PHE A 56 6.02 7.90 9.81
CA PHE A 56 6.56 6.58 9.54
C PHE A 56 7.81 6.37 10.42
N PRO A 57 8.14 5.12 10.79
CA PRO A 57 9.39 4.80 11.44
C PRO A 57 10.59 5.40 10.70
N ARG A 58 11.45 6.08 11.46
CA ARG A 58 12.67 6.74 10.94
C ARG A 58 13.90 5.87 11.21
N GLY A 59 14.96 6.14 10.45
CA GLY A 59 16.24 5.42 10.52
C GLY A 59 16.35 4.35 9.45
N HIS A 60 17.46 3.61 9.47
CA HIS A 60 17.70 2.48 8.56
C HIS A 60 17.03 1.23 9.13
N ILE A 61 15.92 0.82 8.53
CA ILE A 61 15.03 -0.22 9.06
C ILE A 61 14.68 -1.26 8.01
N ALA A 62 14.37 -2.46 8.49
CA ALA A 62 13.68 -3.49 7.72
C ALA A 62 12.18 -3.41 8.04
N LEU A 63 11.37 -2.94 7.10
CA LEU A 63 9.92 -2.99 7.22
C LEU A 63 9.43 -4.42 6.98
N LYS A 64 8.65 -4.93 7.94
CA LYS A 64 8.24 -6.34 8.03
C LYS A 64 6.74 -6.53 7.85
N SER A 65 5.92 -5.55 8.23
CA SER A 65 4.49 -5.59 7.95
C SER A 65 3.87 -4.22 7.82
N PHE A 66 2.88 -4.10 6.94
CA PHE A 66 2.00 -2.96 6.77
C PHE A 66 0.54 -3.42 6.77
N ARG A 67 -0.32 -2.77 7.56
CA ARG A 67 -1.77 -2.94 7.52
C ARG A 67 -2.44 -1.59 7.69
N ALA A 68 -3.54 -1.33 7.00
CA ALA A 68 -4.30 -0.10 7.17
C ALA A 68 -5.81 -0.34 7.24
N GLU A 69 -6.51 0.55 7.94
CA GLU A 69 -7.95 0.49 8.17
C GLU A 69 -8.54 1.89 8.17
N LEU A 70 -9.68 2.08 7.50
CA LEU A 70 -10.47 3.28 7.73
C LEU A 70 -11.21 3.18 9.05
N VAL A 71 -11.06 4.21 9.88
CA VAL A 71 -11.73 4.33 11.18
C VAL A 71 -12.56 5.59 11.26
N ASP A 72 -13.67 5.55 11.99
CA ASP A 72 -14.47 6.73 12.29
C ASP A 72 -13.84 7.63 13.37
N ASP A 73 -14.50 8.74 13.69
CA ASP A 73 -14.08 9.68 14.75
C ASP A 73 -14.00 9.04 16.15
N LYS A 74 -14.60 7.85 16.36
CA LYS A 74 -14.52 7.07 17.61
C LYS A 74 -13.43 6.00 17.56
N GLY A 75 -12.70 5.89 16.46
CA GLY A 75 -11.65 4.88 16.24
C GLY A 75 -12.19 3.50 15.87
N GLN A 76 -13.47 3.38 15.53
CA GLN A 76 -14.09 2.12 15.10
C GLN A 76 -13.83 1.89 13.62
N VAL A 77 -13.45 0.66 13.26
CA VAL A 77 -13.21 0.28 11.87
C VAL A 77 -14.51 0.36 11.09
N LEU A 78 -14.48 1.06 9.95
CA LEU A 78 -15.64 1.15 9.08
C LEU A 78 -15.95 -0.23 8.47
N PRO A 79 -17.22 -0.67 8.44
CA PRO A 79 -17.59 -1.93 7.81
C PRO A 79 -17.28 -1.95 6.31
N TYR A 80 -16.90 -3.11 5.77
CA TYR A 80 -16.72 -3.30 4.32
C TYR A 80 -18.02 -3.04 3.54
N SER A 81 -19.17 -3.31 4.15
CA SER A 81 -20.46 -2.98 3.55
C SER A 81 -20.66 -1.48 3.35
N ASP A 82 -19.95 -0.64 4.09
CA ASP A 82 -20.25 0.79 4.21
C ASP A 82 -19.13 1.67 3.66
N SER A 83 -17.99 1.10 3.35
CA SER A 83 -16.92 1.79 2.62
C SER A 83 -16.10 0.80 1.82
N HIS A 84 -15.43 1.31 0.79
CA HIS A 84 -14.31 0.67 0.13
C HIS A 84 -13.08 1.53 0.36
N ASN A 85 -11.91 0.94 0.58
CA ASN A 85 -10.66 1.68 0.55
C ASN A 85 -9.58 0.98 -0.27
N LEU A 86 -8.74 1.83 -0.84
CA LEU A 86 -7.46 1.49 -1.42
C LEU A 86 -6.44 2.44 -0.76
N THR A 87 -5.46 1.85 -0.07
CA THR A 87 -4.42 2.62 0.63
C THR A 87 -3.07 2.29 0.02
N ILE A 88 -2.42 3.32 -0.51
CA ILE A 88 -1.22 3.24 -1.33
C ILE A 88 -0.14 4.04 -0.58
N PRO A 89 0.68 3.40 0.27
CA PRO A 89 1.91 4.03 0.76
C PRO A 89 3.00 4.00 -0.32
N ASP A 90 3.48 5.19 -0.66
CA ASP A 90 4.60 5.46 -1.57
C ASP A 90 5.77 6.07 -0.79
N LEU A 91 6.99 5.74 -1.20
CA LEU A 91 8.22 6.31 -0.65
C LEU A 91 8.69 7.46 -1.55
N ILE A 92 9.02 8.59 -0.95
CA ILE A 92 9.71 9.70 -1.61
C ILE A 92 11.02 10.00 -0.88
N GLU A 93 12.05 10.31 -1.65
CA GLU A 93 13.32 10.85 -1.18
C GLU A 93 13.28 12.37 -1.32
N SER A 94 13.71 13.12 -0.30
CA SER A 94 14.00 14.54 -0.47
C SER A 94 15.50 14.72 -0.68
N GLU A 95 15.91 15.00 -1.92
CA GLU A 95 17.24 15.54 -2.17
C GLU A 95 17.24 17.04 -1.82
N VAL A 96 18.24 17.48 -1.04
CA VAL A 96 18.48 18.91 -0.79
C VAL A 96 19.07 19.57 -2.04
N LEU A 97 18.37 19.58 -3.17
CA LEU A 97 18.77 20.32 -4.38
C LEU A 97 17.58 20.94 -5.12
N PRO A 98 17.78 22.11 -5.79
CA PRO A 98 16.68 22.99 -6.15
C PRO A 98 16.11 22.62 -7.51
N LYS A 99 14.96 21.94 -7.54
CA LYS A 99 13.95 22.14 -8.59
C LYS A 99 12.58 21.64 -8.12
N VAL A 100 11.58 22.30 -8.70
CA VAL A 100 10.22 22.55 -8.19
C VAL A 100 9.70 21.44 -7.28
N ASP A 101 9.42 21.84 -6.04
CA ASP A 101 8.93 21.09 -4.88
C ASP A 101 9.88 20.14 -4.13
N GLY A 102 11.14 19.94 -4.54
CA GLY A 102 12.21 19.41 -3.66
C GLY A 102 12.07 17.96 -3.18
N PHE A 103 11.26 17.14 -3.86
CA PHE A 103 11.08 15.71 -3.62
C PHE A 103 11.30 14.90 -4.91
N ILE A 104 11.87 13.72 -4.77
CA ILE A 104 12.08 12.70 -5.80
C ILE A 104 11.32 11.46 -5.35
N GLU A 105 10.43 10.94 -6.18
CA GLU A 105 9.72 9.70 -5.86
C GLU A 105 10.64 8.49 -6.05
N VAL A 106 10.66 7.57 -5.08
CA VAL A 106 11.47 6.36 -5.17
C VAL A 106 10.73 5.33 -6.00
N GLU A 107 11.23 5.07 -7.21
CA GLU A 107 10.69 4.03 -8.06
C GLU A 107 10.94 2.65 -7.44
N ASN A 108 9.95 1.78 -7.56
CA ASN A 108 10.10 0.35 -7.27
C ASN A 108 11.05 -0.33 -8.28
N SER A 109 11.39 -1.60 -8.06
CA SER A 109 12.39 -2.31 -8.88
C SER A 109 11.90 -2.76 -10.27
N ARG A 110 10.97 -2.04 -10.92
CA ARG A 110 10.24 -2.56 -12.08
C ARG A 110 10.91 -2.30 -13.44
N PRO A 111 10.53 -3.06 -14.47
CA PRO A 111 11.00 -2.84 -15.85
C PRO A 111 10.27 -1.71 -16.60
N CYS A 112 9.15 -1.21 -16.06
CA CYS A 112 8.35 -0.12 -16.61
C CYS A 112 8.72 1.19 -15.89
N ASN A 113 9.41 2.12 -16.56
CA ASN A 113 9.79 3.41 -15.96
C ASN A 113 8.63 4.41 -15.96
N GLY A 114 8.62 5.34 -15.00
CA GLY A 114 7.74 6.52 -15.05
C GLY A 114 6.28 6.28 -14.66
N VAL A 115 6.01 5.28 -13.82
CA VAL A 115 4.68 5.09 -13.24
C VAL A 115 4.82 4.97 -11.72
N ASN A 116 4.26 5.96 -11.01
CA ASN A 116 4.08 5.98 -9.56
C ASN A 116 3.36 4.72 -9.13
N ARG A 117 4.03 3.85 -8.40
CA ARG A 117 3.36 2.62 -7.99
C ARG A 117 3.87 2.10 -6.65
N PRO A 118 2.94 1.88 -5.71
CA PRO A 118 3.28 1.73 -4.31
C PRO A 118 3.93 0.42 -3.97
N TYR A 119 4.55 0.49 -2.79
CA TYR A 119 5.10 -0.64 -2.08
C TYR A 119 4.00 -1.53 -1.51
N PHE A 120 2.81 -0.96 -1.22
CA PHE A 120 1.68 -1.69 -0.66
C PHE A 120 0.34 -1.25 -1.28
N GLY A 121 -0.65 -2.15 -1.24
CA GLY A 121 -2.06 -1.80 -1.42
C GLY A 121 -2.49 -1.39 -2.81
N LEU A 122 -1.90 -1.99 -3.85
CA LEU A 122 -2.48 -1.95 -5.20
C LEU A 122 -3.57 -3.00 -5.36
N GLY A 123 -4.72 -2.56 -5.86
CA GLY A 123 -5.80 -3.43 -6.33
C GLY A 123 -6.60 -4.16 -5.25
N THR A 124 -6.44 -3.85 -3.96
CA THR A 124 -7.19 -4.54 -2.90
C THR A 124 -7.51 -3.66 -1.70
N GLU A 125 -8.70 -3.92 -1.17
CA GLU A 125 -9.10 -3.58 0.18
C GLU A 125 -8.03 -4.02 1.20
N MET A 126 -7.51 -3.08 1.98
CA MET A 126 -6.42 -3.32 2.95
C MET A 126 -6.92 -3.70 4.35
N ARG A 127 -8.23 -3.54 4.64
CA ARG A 127 -8.81 -3.93 5.94
C ARG A 127 -8.72 -5.44 6.13
N GLY A 128 -7.99 -5.84 7.16
CA GLY A 128 -7.86 -7.25 7.54
C GLY A 128 -6.89 -8.07 6.68
N THR A 129 -6.18 -7.43 5.74
CA THR A 129 -5.25 -8.05 4.79
C THR A 129 -3.85 -7.48 4.97
N PRO A 130 -3.17 -7.75 6.11
CA PRO A 130 -1.82 -7.25 6.33
C PRO A 130 -0.86 -7.74 5.25
N THR A 131 -0.05 -6.85 4.70
CA THR A 131 1.11 -7.26 3.92
C THR A 131 2.21 -7.65 4.90
N VAL A 132 2.71 -8.88 4.79
CA VAL A 132 3.75 -9.43 5.66
C VAL A 132 4.95 -9.85 4.82
N VAL A 133 6.14 -9.40 5.22
CA VAL A 133 7.40 -9.74 4.58
C VAL A 133 8.05 -10.90 5.36
N PRO A 134 8.15 -12.11 4.77
CA PRO A 134 8.70 -13.28 5.46
C PRO A 134 10.20 -13.13 5.70
N ASP A 135 10.75 -13.87 6.66
CA ASP A 135 12.21 -13.94 6.85
C ASP A 135 12.92 -14.70 5.73
N PRO A 136 14.20 -14.36 5.45
CA PRO A 136 15.01 -13.28 6.06
C PRO A 136 14.78 -11.92 5.40
N TYR A 137 13.68 -11.72 4.68
CA TYR A 137 13.51 -10.53 3.84
C TYR A 137 13.03 -9.31 4.62
N GLY A 138 13.38 -8.12 4.15
CA GLY A 138 12.86 -6.85 4.63
C GLY A 138 12.72 -5.85 3.48
N ILE A 139 11.71 -4.98 3.53
CA ILE A 139 11.70 -3.76 2.70
C ILE A 139 12.66 -2.80 3.39
N GLU A 140 13.80 -2.55 2.74
CA GLU A 140 14.80 -1.61 3.22
C GLU A 140 14.25 -0.19 3.11
N VAL A 141 14.34 0.56 4.21
CA VAL A 141 13.89 1.94 4.32
C VAL A 141 14.98 2.70 5.08
N GLY A 142 15.30 3.89 4.62
CA GLY A 142 16.34 4.77 5.14
C GLY A 142 17.67 4.55 4.43
N ASP A 143 18.19 5.62 3.83
CA ASP A 143 19.50 5.62 3.20
C ASP A 143 20.65 5.82 4.24
N PRO A 144 21.63 4.90 4.29
CA PRO A 144 22.85 5.09 5.09
C PRO A 144 23.68 6.32 4.70
N ALA A 145 23.54 6.81 3.46
CA ALA A 145 24.26 7.99 2.96
C ALA A 145 23.60 9.33 3.36
N GLY A 146 22.48 9.29 4.10
CA GLY A 146 21.92 10.44 4.81
C GLY A 146 20.85 11.24 4.05
N ILE A 147 20.25 10.66 3.00
CA ILE A 147 19.06 11.23 2.34
C ILE A 147 17.84 11.17 3.28
N ASP A 148 17.06 12.26 3.35
CA ASP A 148 15.84 12.32 4.17
C ASP A 148 14.69 11.65 3.39
N GLU A 149 14.49 10.37 3.64
CA GLU A 149 13.34 9.61 3.15
C GLU A 149 12.05 9.99 3.89
N ARG A 150 10.97 10.17 3.12
CA ARG A 150 9.64 10.50 3.62
C ARG A 150 8.59 9.63 2.95
N TRP A 151 7.48 9.46 3.65
CA TRP A 151 6.38 8.64 3.15
C TRP A 151 5.23 9.49 2.69
N ILE A 152 4.68 9.15 1.52
CA ILE A 152 3.36 9.59 1.08
C ILE A 152 2.38 8.46 1.41
N VAL A 153 1.31 8.81 2.10
CA VAL A 153 0.16 7.90 2.23
C VAL A 153 -0.94 8.42 1.34
N VAL A 154 -1.29 7.66 0.31
CA VAL A 154 -2.42 7.93 -0.57
C VAL A 154 -3.62 7.13 -0.07
N VAL A 155 -4.72 7.83 0.21
CA VAL A 155 -5.98 7.22 0.62
C VAL A 155 -7.01 7.46 -0.47
N HIS A 156 -7.44 6.39 -1.11
CA HIS A 156 -8.62 6.38 -1.94
C HIS A 156 -9.75 5.64 -1.20
N ALA A 157 -10.83 6.35 -0.92
CA ALA A 157 -11.92 5.83 -0.10
C ALA A 157 -13.27 6.18 -0.73
N ILE A 158 -14.18 5.21 -0.80
CA ILE A 158 -15.52 5.38 -1.33
C ILE A 158 -16.52 5.09 -0.21
N ASP A 159 -17.46 6.01 0.03
CA ASP A 159 -18.55 5.78 0.96
C ASP A 159 -19.63 4.93 0.30
N LEU A 160 -19.80 3.69 0.75
CA LEU A 160 -20.76 2.76 0.15
C LEU A 160 -22.13 2.80 0.84
N ARG A 161 -22.29 3.59 1.90
CA ARG A 161 -23.59 3.78 2.56
C ARG A 161 -24.59 4.28 1.53
N ASP A 162 -25.77 3.70 1.55
CA ASP A 162 -26.91 4.05 0.68
C ASP A 162 -26.63 4.02 -0.83
N THR A 163 -25.53 3.41 -1.26
CA THR A 163 -25.33 3.07 -2.67
C THR A 163 -26.19 1.84 -3.00
N GLY A 164 -26.93 1.91 -4.11
CA GLY A 164 -27.74 0.77 -4.58
C GLY A 164 -26.89 -0.41 -5.06
N HIS A 165 -25.61 -0.13 -5.37
CA HIS A 165 -24.72 -0.99 -6.15
C HIS A 165 -23.30 -1.00 -5.55
N LYS A 166 -23.18 -1.40 -4.28
CA LYS A 166 -21.95 -1.31 -3.47
C LYS A 166 -20.68 -1.85 -4.17
N ILE A 167 -20.75 -3.07 -4.70
CA ILE A 167 -19.60 -3.71 -5.38
C ILE A 167 -19.23 -2.92 -6.63
N GLN A 168 -20.22 -2.55 -7.45
CA GLN A 168 -19.97 -1.83 -8.70
C GLN A 168 -19.46 -0.40 -8.43
N CYS A 169 -19.84 0.23 -7.32
CA CYS A 169 -19.22 1.47 -6.85
C CYS A 169 -17.76 1.25 -6.44
N ALA A 170 -17.47 0.19 -5.66
CA ALA A 170 -16.11 -0.15 -5.24
C ALA A 170 -15.19 -0.42 -6.43
N GLU A 171 -15.70 -1.10 -7.47
CA GLU A 171 -15.00 -1.35 -8.74
C GLU A 171 -15.00 -0.14 -9.69
N CYS A 172 -15.51 1.02 -9.24
CA CYS A 172 -15.56 2.25 -10.02
C CYS A 172 -16.22 2.10 -11.40
N MET A 173 -17.31 1.32 -11.48
CA MET A 173 -18.04 1.07 -12.73
C MET A 173 -18.63 2.36 -13.29
N ARG A 174 -18.29 2.68 -14.54
CA ARG A 174 -18.64 3.95 -15.19
C ARG A 174 -20.13 4.27 -15.11
N ASP A 175 -20.99 3.28 -15.30
CA ASP A 175 -22.46 3.47 -15.34
C ASP A 175 -23.06 4.01 -14.03
N LEU A 176 -22.29 3.99 -12.93
CA LEU A 176 -22.73 4.49 -11.63
C LEU A 176 -22.14 5.86 -11.27
N TYR A 177 -21.19 6.37 -12.04
CA TYR A 177 -20.56 7.67 -11.83
C TYR A 177 -20.94 8.60 -12.98
N ASN A 178 -21.49 9.78 -12.65
CA ASN A 178 -21.84 10.77 -13.66
C ASN A 178 -20.61 11.57 -14.11
N VAL A 179 -19.66 10.88 -14.74
CA VAL A 179 -18.38 11.44 -15.19
C VAL A 179 -18.13 11.12 -16.66
N THR A 180 -17.66 12.11 -17.39
CA THR A 180 -17.31 12.01 -18.82
C THR A 180 -15.83 12.29 -19.07
N LEU A 181 -15.16 12.92 -18.10
CA LEU A 181 -13.75 13.25 -18.11
C LEU A 181 -13.05 12.52 -16.96
N ASP A 182 -11.79 12.14 -17.17
CA ASP A 182 -10.89 11.67 -16.13
C ASP A 182 -10.38 12.82 -15.23
N GLN A 183 -9.55 12.50 -14.24
CA GLN A 183 -8.98 13.46 -13.30
C GLN A 183 -8.07 14.53 -13.96
N PHE A 184 -7.68 14.33 -15.22
CA PHE A 184 -6.86 15.26 -16.01
C PHE A 184 -7.69 16.06 -17.02
N GLY A 185 -9.01 15.93 -16.98
CA GLY A 185 -9.92 16.58 -17.92
C GLY A 185 -9.95 15.94 -19.31
N LYS A 186 -9.38 14.73 -19.48
CA LYS A 186 -9.43 14.02 -20.76
C LYS A 186 -10.72 13.20 -20.87
N PRO A 187 -11.37 13.18 -22.05
CA PRO A 187 -12.57 12.36 -22.25
C PRO A 187 -12.29 10.87 -22.01
N LEU A 188 -13.19 10.22 -21.28
CA LEU A 188 -13.17 8.77 -21.12
C LEU A 188 -13.44 8.09 -22.47
N LYS A 189 -12.71 7.01 -22.76
CA LYS A 189 -12.95 6.24 -23.98
C LYS A 189 -14.38 5.67 -23.99
N PRO A 190 -15.07 5.62 -25.14
CA PRO A 190 -16.44 5.13 -25.21
C PRO A 190 -16.62 3.70 -24.66
N ASP A 191 -15.61 2.85 -24.82
CA ASP A 191 -15.57 1.46 -24.37
C ASP A 191 -15.05 1.28 -22.93
N TYR A 192 -14.64 2.36 -22.25
CA TYR A 192 -14.20 2.31 -20.86
C TYR A 192 -15.35 1.87 -19.95
N LYS A 193 -15.16 0.76 -19.24
CA LYS A 193 -16.19 0.13 -18.39
C LYS A 193 -16.15 0.60 -16.94
N GLY A 194 -15.00 1.02 -16.46
CA GLY A 194 -14.80 1.43 -15.07
C GLY A 194 -13.34 1.33 -14.66
N GLY A 195 -13.05 1.87 -13.48
CA GLY A 195 -11.72 1.96 -12.89
C GLY A 195 -11.45 3.36 -12.35
N MET A 196 -10.19 3.62 -11.97
CA MET A 196 -9.79 4.84 -11.26
C MET A 196 -10.14 6.14 -11.99
N SER A 197 -10.23 6.13 -13.33
CA SER A 197 -10.65 7.30 -14.11
C SER A 197 -12.12 7.69 -13.87
N CYS A 198 -12.94 6.85 -13.25
CA CYS A 198 -14.34 7.15 -12.90
C CYS A 198 -14.54 7.57 -11.43
N CYS A 199 -13.60 7.26 -10.54
CA CYS A 199 -13.76 7.43 -9.10
C CYS A 199 -12.61 8.23 -8.47
N TYR A 200 -12.09 9.22 -9.19
CA TYR A 200 -11.15 10.19 -8.65
C TYR A 200 -11.81 11.08 -7.59
N ALA A 201 -11.03 11.99 -7.00
CA ALA A 201 -11.50 12.87 -5.92
C ALA A 201 -12.78 13.63 -6.30
N ASN A 202 -13.74 13.64 -5.39
CA ASN A 202 -15.04 14.32 -5.50
C ASN A 202 -16.02 13.74 -6.53
N CYS A 203 -15.70 12.60 -7.16
CA CYS A 203 -16.70 11.85 -7.90
C CYS A 203 -17.71 11.21 -6.94
N GLN A 204 -18.96 11.07 -7.36
CA GLN A 204 -20.00 10.46 -6.53
C GLN A 204 -20.63 9.28 -7.26
N CYS A 205 -20.60 8.11 -6.63
CA CYS A 205 -21.35 6.94 -7.05
C CYS A 205 -22.84 7.15 -6.79
N LYS A 206 -23.67 6.61 -7.67
CA LYS A 206 -25.13 6.66 -7.55
C LYS A 206 -25.62 6.15 -6.18
N VAL A 207 -26.26 7.06 -5.43
CA VAL A 207 -26.95 6.78 -4.18
C VAL A 207 -28.44 6.55 -4.41
N LYS A 208 -29.13 5.93 -3.44
CA LYS A 208 -30.60 5.81 -3.45
C LYS A 208 -31.26 7.19 -3.32
N GLU A 209 -32.45 7.35 -3.89
CA GLU A 209 -33.18 8.63 -3.90
C GLU A 209 -33.58 9.11 -2.50
N ASP A 210 -33.83 8.19 -1.58
CA ASP A 210 -34.20 8.42 -0.19
C ASP A 210 -33.01 8.40 0.79
N ALA A 211 -31.77 8.41 0.26
CA ALA A 211 -30.56 8.34 1.07
C ALA A 211 -30.43 9.55 1.99
N LEU A 212 -30.17 9.30 3.28
CA LEU A 212 -29.87 10.35 4.23
C LEU A 212 -28.40 10.78 4.07
N ILE A 213 -28.17 11.99 3.58
CA ILE A 213 -26.82 12.51 3.35
C ILE A 213 -26.22 13.01 4.67
N VAL A 214 -25.67 12.10 5.46
CA VAL A 214 -24.92 12.43 6.68
C VAL A 214 -23.43 12.23 6.46
N ALA A 215 -22.68 13.32 6.61
CA ALA A 215 -21.23 13.29 6.63
C ALA A 215 -20.72 12.52 7.85
N ARG A 216 -19.67 11.72 7.67
CA ARG A 216 -18.90 11.12 8.76
C ARG A 216 -17.44 11.51 8.66
N GLY A 217 -16.82 11.74 9.80
CA GLY A 217 -15.37 11.89 9.88
C GLY A 217 -14.68 10.54 9.80
N VAL A 218 -13.63 10.48 9.00
CA VAL A 218 -12.85 9.28 8.74
C VAL A 218 -11.37 9.62 8.82
N ARG A 219 -10.58 8.66 9.30
CA ARG A 219 -9.11 8.67 9.23
C ARG A 219 -8.65 7.31 8.73
N LEU A 220 -7.50 7.27 8.09
CA LEU A 220 -6.77 6.03 7.93
C LEU A 220 -5.94 5.78 9.20
N ARG A 221 -6.11 4.61 9.82
CA ARG A 221 -5.22 4.07 10.85
C ARG A 221 -4.35 3.01 10.21
N TYR A 222 -3.02 3.11 10.34
CA TYR A 222 -2.10 2.11 9.82
C TYR A 222 -1.14 1.60 10.89
N PHE A 223 -0.81 0.33 10.77
CA PHE A 223 0.01 -0.45 11.67
C PHE A 223 1.27 -0.86 10.92
N LEU A 224 2.41 -0.68 11.56
CA LEU A 224 3.71 -1.04 11.03
C LEU A 224 4.40 -1.98 12.00
N GLU A 225 5.06 -2.98 11.45
CA GLU A 225 6.05 -3.79 12.16
C GLU A 225 7.39 -3.66 11.42
N TRP A 226 8.46 -3.36 12.14
CA TRP A 226 9.79 -3.16 11.57
C TRP A 226 10.89 -3.59 12.54
N ALA A 227 12.10 -3.79 12.03
CA ALA A 227 13.31 -4.01 12.83
C ALA A 227 14.39 -3.03 12.40
N ASP A 228 15.44 -2.86 13.21
CA ASP A 228 16.62 -2.13 12.77
C ASP A 228 17.32 -2.91 11.66
N TRP A 229 17.76 -2.23 10.62
CA TRP A 229 18.40 -2.88 9.48
C TRP A 229 19.77 -3.47 9.89
N ASP A 230 19.99 -4.72 9.51
CA ASP A 230 21.24 -5.44 9.72
C ASP A 230 21.48 -6.33 8.49
N THR A 231 22.54 -6.04 7.74
CA THR A 231 22.88 -6.76 6.51
C THR A 231 23.29 -8.22 6.75
N SER A 232 23.57 -8.61 8.00
CA SER A 232 23.80 -10.01 8.40
C SER A 232 22.51 -10.77 8.69
N LEU A 233 21.40 -10.07 8.93
CA LEU A 233 20.10 -10.66 9.30
C LEU A 233 19.05 -10.53 8.20
N PHE A 234 19.10 -9.46 7.41
CA PHE A 234 18.07 -9.14 6.42
C PHE A 234 18.58 -9.18 4.98
N LEU A 235 17.71 -9.64 4.07
CA LEU A 235 17.87 -9.51 2.63
C LEU A 235 16.87 -8.47 2.09
N PRO A 236 17.32 -7.45 1.33
CA PRO A 236 16.41 -6.46 0.76
C PRO A 236 15.50 -7.09 -0.28
N VAL A 237 14.20 -6.81 -0.17
CA VAL A 237 13.25 -7.18 -1.22
C VAL A 237 13.32 -6.21 -2.37
N ARG A 238 13.05 -6.73 -3.56
CA ARG A 238 12.74 -5.92 -4.74
C ARG A 238 11.25 -6.00 -4.99
N VAL A 239 10.58 -4.85 -4.88
CA VAL A 239 9.14 -4.78 -5.13
C VAL A 239 8.93 -4.66 -6.63
N HIS A 240 8.27 -5.65 -7.22
CA HIS A 240 7.84 -5.64 -8.60
C HIS A 240 6.31 -5.62 -8.68
N MET A 241 5.78 -5.02 -9.73
CA MET A 241 4.40 -5.16 -10.17
C MET A 241 4.49 -5.38 -11.65
N LEU A 242 3.61 -6.26 -12.07
CA LEU A 242 3.55 -6.75 -13.40
C LEU A 242 2.38 -6.05 -14.08
N ASP A 243 2.66 -5.39 -15.18
CA ASP A 243 1.61 -4.93 -16.09
C ASP A 243 1.26 -6.11 -17.00
N VAL A 244 0.05 -6.67 -16.85
CA VAL A 244 -0.44 -7.77 -17.68
C VAL A 244 -0.60 -7.38 -19.16
N THR A 245 -0.58 -6.09 -19.45
CA THR A 245 -0.66 -5.54 -20.82
C THR A 245 0.71 -5.17 -21.39
N ASP A 246 1.80 -5.37 -20.63
CA ASP A 246 3.16 -5.12 -21.11
C ASP A 246 3.50 -5.99 -22.33
N GLN A 247 4.13 -5.36 -23.31
CA GLN A 247 4.66 -6.04 -24.49
C GLN A 247 6.18 -5.89 -24.54
N LEU A 248 6.88 -6.99 -24.27
CA LEU A 248 8.32 -7.05 -24.35
C LEU A 248 8.82 -7.04 -25.80
N LYS A 249 9.54 -5.99 -26.19
CA LYS A 249 10.23 -5.91 -27.48
C LYS A 249 11.71 -6.20 -27.29
N LYS A 250 12.24 -7.21 -27.99
CA LYS A 250 13.66 -7.56 -27.98
C LYS A 250 14.30 -7.13 -29.29
N PHE A 251 15.43 -6.45 -29.23
CA PHE A 251 16.22 -6.12 -30.41
C PHE A 251 17.70 -6.31 -30.14
N LYS A 252 18.42 -6.67 -31.19
CA LYS A 252 19.87 -6.87 -31.13
C LYS A 252 20.54 -5.56 -31.47
N THR A 253 21.39 -5.05 -30.58
CA THR A 253 22.20 -3.87 -30.85
C THR A 253 23.21 -4.16 -31.95
N PRO A 254 23.78 -3.13 -32.59
CA PRO A 254 24.88 -3.32 -33.56
C PRO A 254 26.06 -4.11 -33.00
N ASN A 255 26.26 -4.08 -31.67
CA ASN A 255 27.33 -4.78 -30.96
C ASN A 255 26.97 -6.24 -30.61
N GLY A 256 25.76 -6.68 -30.97
CA GLY A 256 25.29 -8.04 -30.76
C GLY A 256 24.60 -8.30 -29.43
N GLU A 257 24.47 -7.30 -28.57
CA GLU A 257 23.77 -7.39 -27.28
C GLU A 257 22.25 -7.40 -27.50
N ILE A 258 21.52 -8.18 -26.70
CA ILE A 258 20.05 -8.18 -26.73
C ILE A 258 19.56 -7.11 -25.75
N GLN A 259 18.95 -6.06 -26.27
CA GLN A 259 18.21 -5.08 -25.47
C GLN A 259 16.73 -5.42 -25.43
N THR A 260 16.11 -5.12 -24.30
CA THR A 260 14.69 -5.30 -24.06
C THR A 260 14.03 -3.96 -23.76
N ILE A 261 12.97 -3.63 -24.49
CA ILE A 261 12.09 -2.49 -24.19
C ILE A 261 10.75 -3.07 -23.74
N HIS A 262 10.32 -2.65 -22.55
CA HIS A 262 8.97 -2.88 -22.05
C HIS A 262 8.04 -1.80 -22.62
N ASP A 263 6.87 -2.21 -23.11
CA ASP A 263 5.86 -1.34 -23.70
C ASP A 263 4.58 -1.42 -22.86
N CYS A 264 4.74 -0.97 -21.61
CA CYS A 264 3.72 -1.02 -20.59
C CYS A 264 2.57 -0.08 -20.96
N LYS A 265 1.35 -0.60 -21.02
CA LYS A 265 0.17 0.17 -21.48
C LYS A 265 -0.65 0.72 -20.33
N LEU A 266 -0.37 0.32 -19.09
CA LEU A 266 -0.94 0.95 -17.91
C LEU A 266 -0.33 2.33 -17.71
N VAL A 267 -1.03 3.33 -18.25
CA VAL A 267 -0.84 4.74 -17.93
C VAL A 267 -1.85 5.09 -16.83
N GLU A 268 -1.50 4.86 -15.58
CA GLU A 268 -2.14 5.59 -14.49
C GLU A 268 -1.20 6.73 -14.12
N ALA A 269 -1.66 7.95 -14.41
CA ALA A 269 -1.17 9.25 -13.95
C ALA A 269 0.34 9.52 -14.04
N PRO A 270 0.79 10.62 -14.69
CA PRO A 270 2.09 11.18 -14.33
C PRO A 270 2.11 11.52 -12.83
N PRO A 271 3.28 11.50 -12.17
CA PRO A 271 3.44 12.15 -10.88
C PRO A 271 2.92 13.59 -10.95
N LEU A 272 2.36 14.05 -9.83
CA LEU A 272 1.99 15.45 -9.64
C LEU A 272 3.17 16.38 -9.96
#